data_AF-A0A835KA95-F1
#
_entry.id   AF-A0A835KA95-F1
#
_cell.length_a   1.000
_cell.length_b   1.000
_cell.length_c   1.000
_cell.angle_alpha   90.00
_cell.angle_beta   90.00
_cell.angle_gamma   90.00
#
_symmetry.space_group_name_H-M   'P 1'
#
loop_
_entity.id
_entity.type
_entity.pdbx_description
1 polymer ?
#
loop_
_entity_poly.entity_id
_entity_poly.type
_entity_poly.pdbx_seq_one_letter_code
_entity_poly.pdbx_strand_id
1 'polypeptide(L)'
;MASSLYEILRIPVGATNEEIKTAYRRLARTYHPDVVAKDKRDTSADEFTKLHAAYATLSDPGKRAVYDSELFLMKKRPLTTVGFSGYSGRKWETDQCWS
;
A
#
# COMPACT_ATOMS: atom_id res chain seq x y z
N MET A 1 -6.52 -12.70 5.78
CA MET A 1 -7.48 -11.70 5.28
C MET A 1 -6.71 -10.71 4.43
N ALA A 2 -7.12 -10.43 3.20
CA ALA A 2 -6.45 -9.46 2.34
C ALA A 2 -6.69 -8.06 2.94
N SER A 3 -5.64 -7.47 3.52
CA SER A 3 -5.70 -6.10 4.04
C SER A 3 -5.91 -5.14 2.88
N SER A 4 -6.96 -4.33 2.95
CA SER A 4 -7.22 -3.33 1.90
C SER A 4 -6.08 -2.29 1.88
N LEU A 5 -5.80 -1.67 0.73
CA LEU A 5 -4.75 -0.64 0.64
C LEU A 5 -5.02 0.53 1.59
N TYR A 6 -6.30 0.85 1.80
CA TYR A 6 -6.76 1.83 2.79
C TYR A 6 -6.43 1.41 4.24
N GLU A 7 -6.55 0.14 4.58
CA GLU A 7 -6.21 -0.38 5.91
C GLU A 7 -4.70 -0.35 6.16
N ILE A 8 -3.88 -0.64 5.13
CA ILE A 8 -2.42 -0.54 5.21
C ILE A 8 -1.99 0.90 5.54
N LEU A 9 -2.59 1.88 4.86
CA LEU A 9 -2.36 3.30 5.14
C LEU A 9 -3.10 3.81 6.38
N ARG A 10 -3.88 2.95 7.06
CA ARG A 10 -4.72 3.28 8.23
C ARG A 10 -5.63 4.48 8.01
N ILE A 11 -6.26 4.52 6.84
CA ILE A 11 -7.19 5.57 6.41
C ILE A 11 -8.53 4.96 6.00
N PRO A 12 -9.63 5.73 6.07
CA PRO A 12 -10.94 5.25 5.61
C PRO A 12 -10.99 5.12 4.08
N VAL A 13 -11.83 4.19 3.61
CA VAL A 13 -12.17 4.05 2.18
C VAL A 13 -12.98 5.28 1.78
N GLY A 14 -12.40 6.14 0.95
CA GLY A 14 -12.95 7.46 0.61
C GLY A 14 -12.06 8.64 1.03
N ALA A 15 -10.94 8.39 1.70
CA ALA A 15 -9.97 9.41 2.05
C ALA A 15 -9.50 10.22 0.82
N THR A 16 -9.22 11.51 1.02
CA THR A 16 -8.72 12.40 -0.03
C THR A 16 -7.25 12.11 -0.35
N ASN A 17 -6.77 12.59 -1.51
CA ASN A 17 -5.37 12.45 -1.89
C ASN A 17 -4.42 13.13 -0.89
N GLU A 18 -4.87 14.21 -0.25
CA GLU A 18 -4.12 14.91 0.79
C GLU A 18 -3.98 14.05 2.05
N GLU A 19 -5.05 13.38 2.47
CA GLU A 19 -5.04 12.44 3.59
C GLU A 19 -4.14 11.24 3.31
N ILE A 20 -4.20 10.69 2.09
CA ILE A 20 -3.33 9.58 1.66
C ILE A 20 -1.85 9.99 1.76
N LYS A 21 -1.48 11.17 1.24
CA LYS A 21 -0.11 11.71 1.33
C LYS A 21 0.31 11.93 2.78
N THR A 22 -0.57 12.49 3.60
CA THR A 22 -0.28 12.80 5.01
C THR A 22 -0.10 11.53 5.83
N ALA A 23 -0.95 10.53 5.64
CA ALA A 23 -0.85 9.23 6.28
C ALA A 23 0.43 8.49 5.89
N TYR A 24 0.78 8.48 4.59
CA TYR A 24 2.03 7.91 4.10
C TYR A 24 3.24 8.55 4.79
N ARG A 25 3.31 9.89 4.82
CA ARG A 25 4.41 10.60 5.50
C ARG A 25 4.51 10.29 6.98
N ARG A 26 3.37 10.16 7.67
CA ARG A 26 3.33 9.81 9.10
C ARG A 26 3.88 8.40 9.34
N LEU A 27 3.40 7.42 8.56
CA LEU A 27 3.77 6.02 8.71
C LEU A 27 5.20 5.75 8.24
N ALA A 28 5.67 6.40 7.19
CA ALA A 28 7.06 6.32 6.74
C ALA A 28 8.04 6.73 7.84
N ARG A 29 7.72 7.76 8.63
CA ARG A 29 8.52 8.16 9.80
C ARG A 29 8.44 7.13 10.93
N THR A 30 7.30 6.49 11.13
CA THR A 30 7.12 5.47 12.17
C THR A 30 7.89 4.18 11.85
N TYR A 31 7.96 3.77 10.59
CA TYR A 31 8.64 2.56 10.14
C TYR A 31 10.10 2.81 9.69
N HIS A 32 10.60 4.05 9.81
CA HIS A 32 11.97 4.36 9.39
C HIS A 32 12.98 3.62 10.29
N PRO A 33 14.05 3.01 9.74
CA PRO A 33 15.00 2.20 10.51
C PRO A 33 15.79 2.95 11.59
N ASP A 34 15.60 4.28 11.68
CA ASP A 34 16.23 5.20 12.65
C ASP A 34 15.42 5.33 13.93
N VAL A 35 14.11 5.17 13.81
CA VAL A 35 13.18 5.26 14.93
C VAL A 35 12.78 3.87 15.42
N VAL A 36 12.92 2.86 14.55
CA VAL A 36 12.62 1.47 14.87
C VAL A 36 13.87 0.78 15.43
N ALA A 37 13.72 0.17 16.62
CA ALA A 37 14.75 -0.67 17.23
C ALA A 37 15.23 -1.79 16.28
N LYS A 38 16.51 -2.16 16.33
CA LYS A 38 17.13 -3.13 15.41
C LYS A 38 16.35 -4.45 15.31
N ASP A 39 15.76 -4.92 16.41
CA ASP A 39 14.98 -6.17 16.46
C ASP A 39 13.66 -6.13 15.66
N LYS A 40 13.20 -4.95 15.26
CA LYS A 40 11.95 -4.76 14.50
C LYS A 40 12.18 -4.24 13.09
N ARG A 41 13.43 -4.22 12.60
CA ARG A 41 13.76 -3.74 11.26
C ARG A 41 13.15 -4.61 10.16
N ASP A 42 13.23 -5.94 10.28
CA ASP A 42 12.70 -6.84 9.24
C ASP A 42 11.19 -6.71 9.09
N THR A 43 10.45 -6.70 10.21
CA THR A 43 9.00 -6.48 10.19
C THR A 43 8.61 -5.09 9.70
N SER A 44 9.44 -4.07 9.91
CA SER A 44 9.18 -2.72 9.44
C SER A 44 9.43 -2.55 7.95
N ALA A 45 10.40 -3.28 7.37
CA ALA A 45 10.67 -3.26 5.93
C ALA A 45 9.50 -3.85 5.13
N ASP A 46 8.91 -4.95 5.60
CA ASP A 46 7.73 -5.55 4.99
C ASP A 46 6.52 -4.61 5.02
N GLU A 47 6.26 -4.01 6.18
CA GLU A 47 5.17 -3.04 6.35
C GLU A 47 5.40 -1.78 5.49
N PHE A 48 6.64 -1.29 5.40
CA PHE A 48 7.00 -0.16 4.54
C PHE A 48 6.77 -0.47 3.06
N THR A 49 7.10 -1.69 2.62
CA THR A 49 6.86 -2.13 1.24
C THR A 49 5.37 -2.13 0.92
N LYS A 50 4.54 -2.67 1.82
CA LYS A 50 3.07 -2.64 1.69
C LYS A 50 2.54 -1.21 1.67
N LEU A 51 3.04 -0.35 2.57
CA LEU A 51 2.68 1.06 2.65
C LEU A 51 2.96 1.80 1.33
N HIS A 52 4.14 1.57 0.76
CA HIS A 52 4.54 2.20 -0.50
C HIS A 52 3.70 1.68 -1.67
N ALA A 53 3.44 0.37 -1.75
CA ALA A 53 2.56 -0.21 -2.76
C ALA A 53 1.14 0.36 -2.68
N ALA A 54 0.58 0.51 -1.47
CA ALA A 54 -0.72 1.13 -1.25
C ALA A 54 -0.74 2.59 -1.71
N TYR A 55 0.28 3.36 -1.35
CA TYR A 55 0.42 4.74 -1.79
C TYR A 55 0.54 4.85 -3.32
N ALA A 56 1.34 4.00 -3.97
CA ALA A 56 1.55 4.02 -5.42
C ALA A 56 0.28 3.73 -6.24
N THR A 57 -0.68 3.02 -5.65
CA THR A 57 -1.99 2.75 -6.26
C THR A 57 -3.01 3.83 -5.91
N LEU A 58 -3.10 4.25 -4.64
CA LEU A 58 -4.12 5.22 -4.20
C LEU A 58 -3.80 6.67 -4.57
N SER A 59 -2.52 7.01 -4.76
CA SER A 59 -2.09 8.36 -5.16
C SER A 59 -2.43 8.69 -6.61
N ASP A 60 -2.55 7.68 -7.47
CA ASP A 60 -2.93 7.82 -8.87
C ASP A 60 -4.45 7.65 -8.99
N PRO A 61 -5.20 8.67 -9.44
CA PRO A 61 -6.65 8.60 -9.53
C PRO A 61 -7.15 7.53 -10.50
N GLY A 62 -6.39 7.22 -11.57
CA GLY A 62 -6.74 6.17 -12.52
C GLY A 62 -6.58 4.78 -11.90
N LYS A 63 -5.46 4.53 -11.22
CA LYS A 63 -5.25 3.26 -10.51
C LYS A 63 -6.20 3.08 -9.33
N ARG A 64 -6.48 4.17 -8.61
CA ARG A 64 -7.45 4.19 -7.52
C ARG A 64 -8.84 3.82 -8.03
N ALA A 65 -9.28 4.37 -9.17
CA ALA A 65 -10.58 4.03 -9.75
C ALA A 65 -10.66 2.53 -10.11
N VAL A 66 -9.59 1.96 -10.69
CA VAL A 66 -9.51 0.52 -10.96
C VAL A 66 -9.60 -0.28 -9.66
N TYR A 67 -8.79 0.07 -8.65
CA TYR A 67 -8.80 -0.60 -7.36
C TYR A 67 -10.16 -0.52 -6.65
N ASP A 68 -10.78 0.66 -6.63
CA ASP A 68 -12.10 0.86 -6.03
C ASP A 68 -13.18 0.06 -6.79
N SER A 69 -13.06 -0.06 -8.11
CA SER A 69 -13.96 -0.88 -8.93
C SER A 69 -13.80 -2.39 -8.65
N GLU A 70 -12.55 -2.88 -8.51
CA GLU A 70 -12.25 -4.26 -8.13
C GLU A 70 -12.74 -4.57 -6.72
N LEU A 71 -12.51 -3.64 -5.78
CA LEU A 71 -12.96 -3.75 -4.40
C LEU A 71 -14.48 -3.88 -4.33
N PHE A 72 -15.20 -3.08 -5.12
CA PHE A 72 -16.66 -3.16 -5.23
C PHE A 72 -17.13 -4.46 -5.88
N LEU A 73 -16.44 -4.94 -6.93
CA LEU A 73 -16.74 -6.21 -7.60
C LEU A 73 -16.53 -7.41 -6.67
N MET A 74 -15.46 -7.37 -5.87
CA MET A 74 -15.11 -8.40 -4.90
C MET A 74 -16.14 -8.48 -3.77
N LYS A 75 -16.75 -7.34 -3.39
CA LYS A 75 -17.87 -7.28 -2.45
C LYS A 75 -19.20 -7.82 -3.01
N LYS A 76 -19.30 -8.03 -4.33
CA LYS A 76 -20.55 -8.41 -5.03
C LYS A 76 -20.55 -9.79 -5.70
N ARG A 77 -19.52 -10.64 -5.51
CA ARG A 77 -19.46 -11.94 -6.19
C ARG A 77 -19.65 -13.14 -5.23
N PRO A 78 -20.65 -14.03 -5.47
CA PRO A 78 -20.45 -15.45 -5.20
C PRO A 78 -19.38 -15.99 -6.16
N LEU A 79 -18.54 -16.90 -5.64
CA LEU A 79 -17.34 -17.45 -6.28
C LEU A 79 -17.60 -17.98 -7.71
N THR A 80 -17.10 -17.30 -8.75
CA THR A 80 -16.77 -17.96 -10.03
C THR A 80 -15.45 -17.41 -10.58
N THR A 81 -14.49 -18.33 -10.69
CA THR A 81 -13.17 -18.23 -11.31
C THR A 81 -13.19 -17.58 -12.69
N VAL A 82 -12.33 -16.57 -12.92
CA VAL A 82 -11.38 -16.51 -14.05
C VAL A 82 -10.21 -15.61 -13.61
N GLY A 83 -8.99 -16.15 -13.69
CA GLY A 83 -7.76 -15.44 -13.36
C GLY A 83 -7.37 -14.42 -14.41
N PHE A 84 -6.80 -13.30 -13.95
CA PHE A 84 -5.98 -12.43 -14.78
C PHE A 84 -4.69 -12.13 -14.01
N SER A 85 -3.63 -12.82 -14.41
CA SER A 85 -2.25 -12.56 -14.04
C SER A 85 -1.75 -11.39 -14.89
N GLY A 86 -1.14 -10.38 -14.26
CA GLY A 86 -0.28 -9.46 -14.99
C GLY A 86 -0.30 -8.03 -14.49
N TYR A 87 0.44 -7.74 -13.41
CA TYR A 87 1.13 -6.47 -13.29
C TYR A 87 2.60 -6.73 -12.99
N SER A 88 3.38 -6.53 -14.04
CA SER A 88 4.83 -6.64 -14.11
C SER A 88 5.51 -5.74 -13.08
N GLY A 89 6.56 -6.31 -12.49
CA GLY A 89 7.39 -5.70 -11.46
C GLY A 89 7.94 -4.34 -11.87
N ARG A 90 7.75 -3.37 -10.96
CA ARG A 90 8.65 -2.23 -10.85
C ARG A 90 9.60 -2.56 -9.71
N LYS A 91 10.81 -2.99 -10.12
CA LYS A 91 12.00 -3.07 -9.28
C LYS A 91 12.21 -1.68 -8.67
N TRP A 92 12.00 -1.56 -7.37
CA TRP A 92 12.43 -0.40 -6.60
C TRP A 92 13.85 -0.74 -6.13
N GLU A 93 14.84 -0.29 -6.91
CA GLU A 93 16.24 -0.26 -6.50
C GLU A 93 16.33 0.50 -5.16
N THR A 94 16.66 -0.22 -4.09
CA THR A 94 16.95 0.32 -2.74
C THR A 94 18.33 0.94 -2.65
N ASP A 95 18.75 1.73 -3.63
CA ASP A 95 20.09 2.36 -3.63
C ASP A 95 20.12 3.68 -2.86
N GLN A 96 19.24 3.88 -1.88
CA GLN A 96 19.23 5.09 -1.03
C GLN A 96 18.98 4.77 0.44
N CYS A 97 19.39 3.59 0.90
CA CYS A 97 19.46 3.29 2.33
C CYS A 97 20.86 3.63 2.86
N TRP A 98 20.96 4.80 3.49
CA TRP A 98 21.82 5.08 4.65
C TRP A 98 23.34 5.23 4.43
N SER A 99 23.83 6.47 4.43
CA SER A 99 25.16 6.81 4.97
C SER A 99 25.07 7.09 6.47
#